data_AF-A0A0P1GUF8-F1
#
_entry.id   AF-A0A0P1GUF8-F1
#
_cell.length_a   1.000
_cell.length_b   1.000
_cell.length_c   1.000
_cell.angle_alpha   90.00
_cell.angle_beta   90.00
_cell.angle_gamma   90.00
#
_symmetry.space_group_name_H-M   'P 1'
#
loop_
_entity.id
_entity.type
_entity.pdbx_description
1 polymer ?
#
loop_
_entity_poly.entity_id
_entity_poly.type
_entity_poly.pdbx_seq_one_letter_code
_entity_poly.pdbx_strand_id
1 'polypeptide(L)'
;MFPRLLGGLSLAVLAALSVYFLFFRANPRDTLVAAMEAALSETEGFATSVTLDQCDLQIDRRGVAPASQSLSIARLRANLTDYHTHSVNLRPLNDGRMVLTLQRKSLSEASVQNGVQLLRHLPPAMDTPDPNTLTLMPENGLTTKIRPLAQPASKMSRADVETLLRQPNGTLSFRLGVLIPENPEDIKPHKDAPAFHQFAHAVLADAALREYSVQLAYLGSDAVAEALLIGGLVAPPDVQFVLPSEEDAKALAQVLLRYVSKTCRRS
;
A
#
# COMPACT_ATOMS: atom_id res chain seq x y z
N MET A 1 -19.41 5.95 51.06
CA MET A 1 -20.83 5.58 50.94
C MET A 1 -21.09 5.23 49.48
N PHE A 2 -21.20 3.93 49.17
CA PHE A 2 -21.69 3.43 47.87
C PHE A 2 -23.20 3.73 47.76
N PRO A 3 -23.76 3.65 46.54
CA PRO A 3 -24.38 2.40 46.17
C PRO A 3 -23.88 1.83 44.83
N ARG A 4 -24.10 0.52 44.75
CA ARG A 4 -23.71 -0.42 43.71
C ARG A 4 -24.98 -0.83 42.93
N LEU A 5 -24.78 -1.22 41.67
CA LEU A 5 -25.36 -2.36 40.94
C LEU A 5 -26.51 -2.18 39.92
N LEU A 6 -26.32 -2.98 38.85
CA LEU A 6 -27.21 -3.52 37.81
C LEU A 6 -27.41 -2.63 36.58
N GLY A 7 -27.12 -3.03 35.34
CA GLY A 7 -26.66 -4.30 34.77
C GLY A 7 -26.72 -4.17 33.23
N GLY A 8 -25.90 -4.91 32.48
CA GLY A 8 -25.98 -4.89 31.02
C GLY A 8 -24.77 -5.50 30.33
N LEU A 9 -24.84 -6.81 30.13
CA LEU A 9 -24.05 -7.68 29.25
C LEU A 9 -22.72 -7.14 28.68
N SER A 10 -21.63 -7.74 29.17
CA SER A 10 -20.43 -7.99 28.38
C SER A 10 -20.81 -8.73 27.08
N LEU A 11 -20.65 -8.07 25.94
CA LEU A 11 -20.41 -8.73 24.67
C LEU A 11 -18.94 -8.51 24.32
N ALA A 12 -18.05 -9.20 25.05
CA ALA A 12 -16.73 -9.51 24.52
C ALA A 12 -16.98 -10.47 23.35
N VAL A 13 -17.17 -9.92 22.16
CA VAL A 13 -17.30 -10.72 20.95
C VAL A 13 -15.97 -11.42 20.73
N LEU A 14 -15.99 -12.70 21.09
CA LEU A 14 -15.30 -13.88 20.58
C LEU A 14 -14.82 -13.81 19.11
N ALA A 15 -14.11 -12.76 18.67
CA ALA A 15 -13.50 -12.71 17.35
C ALA A 15 -12.35 -13.75 17.23
N ALA A 16 -11.67 -14.06 18.34
CA ALA A 16 -10.57 -15.01 18.35
C ALA A 16 -11.00 -16.49 18.15
N LEU A 17 -12.22 -16.87 18.57
CA LEU A 17 -12.68 -18.27 18.52
C LEU A 17 -13.45 -18.63 17.24
N SER A 18 -14.11 -17.66 16.59
CA SER A 18 -14.75 -17.87 15.29
C SER A 18 -13.74 -18.06 14.16
N VAL A 19 -12.56 -17.44 14.28
CA VAL A 19 -11.44 -17.64 13.34
C VAL A 19 -10.92 -19.08 13.42
N TYR A 20 -10.81 -19.66 14.63
CA TYR A 20 -10.28 -21.01 14.83
C TYR A 20 -11.19 -22.13 14.27
N PHE A 21 -12.52 -21.97 14.34
CA PHE A 21 -13.46 -22.99 13.82
C PHE A 21 -13.63 -22.96 12.29
N LEU A 22 -13.36 -21.83 11.64
CA LEU A 22 -13.37 -21.71 10.18
C LEU A 22 -12.11 -22.30 9.52
N PHE A 23 -11.00 -22.45 10.26
CA PHE A 23 -9.72 -22.95 9.74
C PHE A 23 -9.74 -24.38 9.20
N PHE A 24 -10.72 -25.22 9.54
CA PHE A 24 -10.73 -26.64 9.16
C PHE A 24 -11.64 -27.01 7.98
N ARG A 25 -12.46 -26.08 7.46
CA ARG A 25 -13.30 -26.31 6.27
C ARG A 25 -13.27 -25.20 5.22
N ALA A 26 -12.83 -23.99 5.56
CA ALA A 26 -12.80 -22.88 4.62
C ALA A 26 -11.64 -23.01 3.62
N ASN A 27 -11.89 -22.60 2.38
CA ASN A 27 -10.86 -22.47 1.35
C ASN A 27 -9.72 -21.56 1.86
N PRO A 28 -8.44 -22.00 1.81
CA PRO A 28 -7.32 -21.19 2.30
C PRO A 28 -7.26 -19.77 1.72
N ARG A 29 -7.73 -19.61 0.48
CA ARG A 29 -7.86 -18.30 -0.18
C ARG A 29 -8.82 -17.40 0.59
N ASP A 30 -10.03 -17.88 0.84
CA ASP A 30 -11.10 -17.10 1.44
C ASP A 30 -10.79 -16.77 2.90
N THR A 31 -10.12 -17.69 3.62
CA THR A 31 -9.59 -17.41 4.96
C THR A 31 -8.56 -16.29 4.96
N LEU A 32 -7.65 -16.26 3.98
CA LEU A 32 -6.65 -15.18 3.88
C LEU A 32 -7.29 -13.84 3.51
N VAL A 33 -8.21 -13.85 2.53
CA VAL A 33 -8.95 -12.64 2.13
C VAL A 33 -9.70 -12.06 3.32
N ALA A 34 -10.47 -12.88 4.05
CA ALA A 34 -11.21 -12.42 5.23
C ALA A 34 -10.28 -11.87 6.33
N ALA A 35 -9.13 -12.50 6.56
CA ALA A 35 -8.16 -12.01 7.54
C ALA A 35 -7.53 -10.67 7.13
N MET A 36 -7.26 -10.46 5.84
CA MET A 36 -6.77 -9.18 5.32
C MET A 36 -7.85 -8.10 5.38
N GLU A 37 -9.10 -8.41 5.04
CA GLU A 37 -10.21 -7.46 5.14
C GLU A 37 -10.46 -7.04 6.58
N ALA A 38 -10.43 -7.99 7.53
CA ALA A 38 -10.53 -7.68 8.95
C ALA A 38 -9.40 -6.75 9.40
N ALA A 39 -8.15 -7.03 8.99
CA ALA A 39 -6.98 -6.19 9.27
C ALA A 39 -7.08 -4.76 8.69
N LEU A 40 -7.89 -4.55 7.65
CA LEU A 40 -8.03 -3.27 6.97
C LEU A 40 -9.32 -2.52 7.35
N SER A 41 -10.21 -3.15 8.13
CA SER A 41 -11.56 -2.67 8.42
C SER A 41 -11.64 -1.51 9.41
N GLU A 42 -10.54 -1.15 10.08
CA GLU A 42 -10.54 -0.19 11.20
C GLU A 42 -10.78 1.27 10.82
N THR A 43 -10.92 1.62 9.53
CA THR A 43 -11.15 3.02 9.15
C THR A 43 -12.58 3.26 8.67
N GLU A 44 -13.38 3.88 9.53
CA GLU A 44 -14.71 4.37 9.18
C GLU A 44 -14.67 5.25 7.91
N GLY A 45 -15.67 5.09 7.04
CA GLY A 45 -15.80 5.86 5.80
C GLY A 45 -15.01 5.31 4.60
N PHE A 46 -14.31 4.17 4.74
CA PHE A 46 -13.59 3.52 3.65
C PHE A 46 -14.19 2.16 3.29
N ALA A 47 -14.55 1.99 2.01
CA ALA A 47 -14.78 0.69 1.42
C ALA A 47 -13.42 0.06 1.08
N THR A 48 -13.20 -1.16 1.57
CA THR A 48 -12.02 -1.97 1.27
C THR A 48 -12.48 -3.24 0.57
N SER A 49 -11.77 -3.65 -0.48
CA SER A 49 -11.95 -4.96 -1.10
C SER A 49 -10.60 -5.62 -1.31
N VAL A 50 -10.50 -6.88 -0.91
CA VAL A 50 -9.31 -7.70 -1.12
C VAL A 50 -9.63 -8.79 -2.13
N THR A 51 -8.90 -8.79 -3.25
CA THR A 51 -8.97 -9.86 -4.25
C THR A 51 -7.65 -10.62 -4.25
N LEU A 52 -7.75 -11.94 -4.23
CA LEU A 52 -6.60 -12.82 -4.34
C LEU A 52 -6.88 -13.84 -5.43
N ASP A 53 -6.18 -13.76 -6.56
CA ASP A 53 -6.25 -14.77 -7.62
C ASP A 53 -4.91 -15.49 -7.73
N GLN A 54 -4.89 -16.75 -7.28
CA GLN A 54 -3.65 -17.49 -7.03
C GLN A 54 -2.66 -16.66 -6.19
N CYS A 55 -1.65 -16.06 -6.82
CA CYS A 55 -0.63 -15.27 -6.15
C CYS A 55 -0.73 -13.78 -6.49
N ASP A 56 -1.70 -13.37 -7.29
CA ASP A 56 -1.99 -11.97 -7.59
C ASP A 56 -2.87 -11.40 -6.46
N LEU A 57 -2.25 -10.62 -5.58
CA LEU A 57 -2.91 -9.90 -4.51
C LEU A 57 -3.27 -8.50 -5.00
N GLN A 58 -4.55 -8.17 -4.92
CA GLN A 58 -5.06 -6.83 -5.14
C GLN A 58 -5.83 -6.34 -3.92
N ILE A 59 -5.47 -5.17 -3.41
CA ILE A 59 -6.15 -4.49 -2.32
C ILE A 59 -6.59 -3.14 -2.84
N ASP A 60 -7.89 -2.90 -2.83
CA ASP A 60 -8.51 -1.63 -3.18
C ASP A 60 -9.11 -1.01 -1.94
N ARG A 61 -8.89 0.29 -1.77
CA ARG A 61 -9.50 1.06 -0.70
C ARG A 61 -9.94 2.41 -1.24
N ARG A 62 -11.20 2.76 -0.99
CA ARG A 62 -11.79 4.03 -1.41
C ARG A 62 -12.71 4.55 -0.34
N GLY A 63 -12.58 5.83 0.02
CA GLY A 63 -13.43 6.42 1.03
C GLY A 63 -13.31 7.91 1.11
N VAL A 64 -14.32 8.54 1.70
CA VAL A 64 -14.30 9.96 2.03
C VAL A 64 -14.03 10.05 3.53
N ALA A 65 -12.89 10.64 3.91
CA ALA A 65 -12.55 10.82 5.30
C ALA A 65 -13.55 11.80 5.95
N PRO A 66 -14.27 11.39 7.03
CA PRO A 66 -15.34 12.21 7.60
C PRO A 66 -14.88 13.60 8.08
N ALA A 67 -13.66 13.68 8.63
CA ALA A 67 -13.12 14.91 9.21
C ALA A 67 -12.73 15.97 8.17
N SER A 68 -12.19 15.55 7.01
CA SER A 68 -11.66 16.43 5.98
C SER A 68 -12.54 16.52 4.73
N GLN A 69 -13.59 15.69 4.64
CA GLN A 69 -14.39 15.47 3.43
C GLN A 69 -13.53 15.17 2.18
N SER A 70 -12.32 14.66 2.39
CA SER A 70 -11.38 14.35 1.33
C SER A 70 -11.58 12.93 0.85
N LEU A 71 -11.77 12.74 -0.46
CA LEU A 71 -11.73 11.43 -1.08
C LEU A 71 -10.29 10.91 -1.06
N SER A 72 -10.12 9.68 -0.58
CA SER A 72 -8.87 8.94 -0.68
C SER A 72 -9.10 7.63 -1.43
N ILE A 73 -8.22 7.37 -2.39
CA ILE A 73 -8.16 6.15 -3.20
C ILE A 73 -6.80 5.52 -2.99
N ALA A 74 -6.76 4.24 -2.66
CA ALA A 74 -5.55 3.46 -2.63
C ALA A 74 -5.75 2.13 -3.36
N ARG A 75 -4.75 1.71 -4.14
CA ARG A 75 -4.68 0.39 -4.75
C ARG A 75 -3.30 -0.18 -4.56
N LEU A 76 -3.21 -1.41 -4.06
CA LEU A 76 -2.01 -2.21 -4.07
C LEU A 76 -2.25 -3.42 -4.97
N ARG A 77 -1.30 -3.69 -5.88
CA ARG A 77 -1.20 -4.94 -6.64
C ARG A 77 0.18 -5.53 -6.41
N ALA A 78 0.24 -6.80 -6.02
CA ALA A 78 1.49 -7.49 -5.74
C ALA A 78 1.41 -8.96 -6.14
N ASN A 79 2.50 -9.48 -6.70
CA ASN A 79 2.64 -10.91 -6.94
C ASN A 79 3.31 -11.58 -5.73
N LEU A 80 2.56 -12.37 -4.97
CA LEU A 80 3.03 -13.06 -3.77
C LEU A 80 4.16 -14.07 -4.04
N THR A 81 4.38 -14.49 -5.30
CA THR A 81 5.54 -15.32 -5.65
C THR A 81 6.87 -14.57 -5.52
N ASP A 82 6.86 -13.23 -5.56
CA ASP A 82 8.04 -12.38 -5.41
C ASP A 82 8.39 -12.10 -3.94
N TYR A 83 7.66 -12.69 -2.98
CA TYR A 83 7.89 -12.56 -1.55
C TYR A 83 8.29 -13.89 -0.89
N HIS A 84 9.01 -13.82 0.22
CA HIS A 84 9.41 -14.99 1.01
C HIS A 84 8.17 -15.70 1.58
N THR A 85 8.17 -17.04 1.47
CA THR A 85 7.02 -17.88 1.81
C THR A 85 7.09 -18.46 3.22
N HIS A 86 8.17 -18.17 3.95
CA HIS A 86 8.47 -18.75 5.27
C HIS A 86 8.73 -17.71 6.36
N SER A 87 8.82 -16.43 5.99
CA SER A 87 9.19 -15.35 6.90
C SER A 87 8.48 -14.05 6.53
N VAL A 88 8.15 -13.30 7.58
CA VAL A 88 7.69 -11.92 7.53
C VAL A 88 8.47 -11.12 8.56
N ASN A 89 8.52 -9.81 8.41
CA ASN A 89 9.01 -8.92 9.46
C ASN A 89 7.83 -8.43 10.29
N LEU A 90 7.93 -8.54 11.62
CA LEU A 90 7.00 -7.91 12.55
C LEU A 90 7.74 -6.80 13.29
N ARG A 91 7.22 -5.59 13.26
CA ARG A 91 7.82 -4.43 13.92
C ARG A 91 6.78 -3.71 14.78
N PRO A 92 7.06 -3.45 16.06
CA PRO A 92 6.16 -2.66 16.90
C PRO A 92 6.11 -1.19 16.47
N LEU A 93 4.96 -0.57 16.70
CA LEU A 93 4.74 0.86 16.69
C LEU A 93 4.66 1.37 18.14
N ASN A 94 4.90 2.67 18.33
CA ASN A 94 4.96 3.29 19.65
C ASN A 94 3.63 3.27 20.42
N ASP A 95 2.53 2.95 19.74
CA ASP A 95 1.16 2.89 20.27
C ASP A 95 0.68 1.45 20.54
N GLY A 96 1.58 0.47 20.56
CA GLY A 96 1.28 -0.94 20.82
C GLY A 96 0.79 -1.72 19.60
N ARG A 97 0.53 -1.04 18.48
CA ARG A 97 0.23 -1.69 17.19
C ARG A 97 1.48 -2.33 16.60
N MET A 98 1.27 -3.18 15.60
CA MET A 98 2.33 -3.92 14.92
C MET A 98 2.25 -3.71 13.42
N VAL A 99 3.40 -3.61 12.76
CA VAL A 99 3.52 -3.65 11.30
C VAL A 99 4.01 -5.02 10.89
N LEU A 100 3.20 -5.75 10.13
CA LEU A 100 3.59 -6.95 9.40
C LEU A 100 4.04 -6.54 8.00
N THR A 101 5.29 -6.81 7.65
CA THR A 101 5.86 -6.56 6.31
C THR A 101 6.25 -7.87 5.66
N LEU A 102 5.78 -8.11 4.44
CA LEU A 102 6.27 -9.22 3.62
C LEU A 102 7.68 -8.91 3.14
N GLN A 103 8.58 -9.88 3.29
CA GLN A 103 9.95 -9.75 2.80
C GLN A 103 9.98 -10.09 1.30
N ARG A 104 10.45 -9.17 0.47
CA ARG A 104 10.64 -9.40 -0.96
C ARG A 104 11.84 -10.31 -1.19
N LYS A 105 11.75 -11.21 -2.17
CA LYS A 105 12.88 -11.97 -2.71
C LYS A 105 13.79 -11.04 -3.52
N SER A 106 14.87 -11.60 -4.07
CA SER A 106 15.63 -10.91 -5.11
C SER A 106 14.72 -10.53 -6.28
N LEU A 107 15.03 -9.38 -6.90
CA LEU A 107 14.29 -8.83 -8.02
C LEU A 107 14.09 -9.87 -9.13
N SER A 108 12.84 -10.05 -9.56
CA SER A 108 12.49 -10.92 -10.67
C SER A 108 12.50 -10.17 -12.01
N GLU A 109 12.61 -10.92 -13.11
CA GLU A 109 12.45 -10.39 -14.46
C GLU A 109 11.09 -9.70 -14.66
N ALA A 110 10.03 -10.25 -14.05
CA ALA A 110 8.70 -9.66 -14.08
C ALA A 110 8.68 -8.28 -13.41
N SER A 111 9.39 -8.11 -12.29
CA SER A 111 9.49 -6.81 -11.61
C SER A 111 10.22 -5.76 -12.44
N VAL A 112 11.29 -6.15 -13.15
CA VAL A 112 11.99 -5.24 -14.08
C VAL A 112 11.06 -4.83 -15.21
N GLN A 113 10.37 -5.80 -15.83
CA GLN A 113 9.44 -5.54 -16.92
C GLN A 113 8.26 -4.67 -16.48
N ASN A 114 7.71 -4.90 -15.30
CA ASN A 114 6.67 -4.07 -14.69
C ASN A 114 7.16 -2.63 -14.48
N GLY A 115 8.40 -2.44 -13.99
CA GLY A 115 9.03 -1.13 -13.87
C GLY A 115 9.15 -0.41 -15.23
N VAL A 116 9.65 -1.10 -16.27
CA VAL A 116 9.72 -0.54 -17.63
C VAL A 116 8.34 -0.17 -18.17
N GLN A 117 7.35 -1.03 -17.98
CA GLN A 117 5.98 -0.78 -18.44
C GLN A 117 5.35 0.41 -17.73
N LEU A 118 5.57 0.54 -16.42
CA LEU A 118 5.09 1.67 -15.62
C LEU A 118 5.64 3.00 -16.13
N LEU A 119 6.93 3.06 -16.49
CA LEU A 119 7.55 4.27 -17.03
C LEU A 119 6.95 4.69 -18.38
N ARG A 120 6.32 3.79 -19.14
CA ARG A 120 5.65 4.13 -20.42
C ARG A 120 4.38 4.96 -20.21
N HIS A 121 3.82 4.97 -19.01
CA HIS A 121 2.64 5.78 -18.67
C HIS A 121 3.00 7.19 -18.25
N LEU A 122 4.29 7.53 -18.10
CA LEU A 122 4.70 8.86 -17.67
C LEU A 122 4.35 9.91 -18.72
N PRO A 123 3.58 10.94 -18.35
CA PRO A 123 3.27 12.03 -19.26
C PRO A 123 4.53 12.88 -19.49
N PRO A 124 4.68 13.53 -20.66
CA PRO A 124 5.83 14.38 -20.97
C PRO A 124 6.09 15.49 -19.92
N ALA A 125 5.03 15.99 -19.28
CA ALA A 125 5.14 17.00 -18.22
C ALA A 125 5.85 16.51 -16.95
N MET A 126 5.92 15.20 -16.72
CA MET A 126 6.65 14.57 -15.60
C MET A 126 8.04 14.07 -16.03
N ASP A 127 8.39 14.17 -17.31
CA ASP A 127 9.64 13.68 -17.87
C ASP A 127 10.74 14.75 -17.84
N THR A 128 10.86 15.44 -16.70
CA THR A 128 11.88 16.47 -16.49
C THR A 128 13.02 15.90 -15.63
N PRO A 129 14.29 16.17 -15.98
CA PRO A 129 15.44 15.71 -15.19
C PRO A 129 15.61 16.44 -13.85
N ASP A 130 14.83 17.50 -13.58
CA ASP A 130 14.88 18.23 -12.30
C ASP A 130 14.00 17.57 -11.23
N PRO A 131 14.58 17.13 -10.10
CA PRO A 131 13.87 16.40 -9.07
C PRO A 131 13.52 17.29 -7.89
N ASN A 132 12.24 17.54 -7.68
CA ASN A 132 11.76 18.03 -6.39
C ASN A 132 12.01 16.95 -5.33
N THR A 133 13.17 17.02 -4.67
CA THR A 133 13.60 16.06 -3.66
C THR A 133 13.00 16.47 -2.32
N LEU A 134 11.78 16.01 -2.01
CA LEU A 134 11.17 16.26 -0.71
C LEU A 134 11.52 15.10 0.24
N THR A 135 12.53 15.34 1.07
CA THR A 135 12.96 14.41 2.13
C THR A 135 12.06 14.64 3.35
N LEU A 136 11.14 13.71 3.64
CA LEU A 136 10.51 13.64 4.97
C LEU A 136 11.26 12.60 5.79
N MET A 137 11.81 13.07 6.91
CA MET A 137 12.59 12.28 7.86
C MET A 137 11.65 11.81 8.98
N PRO A 138 11.35 10.51 9.13
CA PRO A 138 10.68 10.01 10.32
C PRO A 138 11.68 9.94 11.49
N GLU A 139 11.19 10.03 12.73
CA GLU A 139 11.98 9.97 13.98
C GLU A 139 12.78 8.66 14.17
N ASN A 140 12.65 7.67 13.27
CA ASN A 140 13.31 6.36 13.37
C ASN A 140 14.74 6.32 12.81
N GLY A 141 15.31 7.46 12.39
CA GLY A 141 16.75 7.59 12.05
C GLY A 141 17.19 6.90 10.75
N LEU A 142 16.28 6.29 9.97
CA LEU A 142 16.60 5.71 8.67
C LEU A 142 16.45 6.77 7.58
N THR A 143 17.58 7.37 7.15
CA THR A 143 17.60 8.26 5.99
C THR A 143 17.39 7.44 4.72
N THR A 144 16.17 7.44 4.17
CA THR A 144 15.98 7.01 2.78
C THR A 144 16.56 8.10 1.89
N LYS A 145 17.76 7.89 1.33
CA LYS A 145 18.31 8.81 0.31
C LYS A 145 17.44 8.68 -0.94
N ILE A 146 16.48 9.59 -1.12
CA ILE A 146 15.76 9.77 -2.37
C ILE A 146 16.77 10.37 -3.35
N ARG A 147 17.34 9.53 -4.22
CA ARG A 147 18.18 10.03 -5.31
C ARG A 147 17.30 10.31 -6.50
N PRO A 148 17.46 11.47 -7.14
CA PRO A 148 16.81 11.70 -8.40
C PRO A 148 17.30 10.73 -9.47
N LEU A 149 16.46 10.52 -10.49
CA LEU A 149 16.87 9.76 -11.66
C LEU A 149 18.06 10.48 -12.32
N ALA A 150 19.07 9.72 -12.75
CA ALA A 150 20.24 10.27 -13.42
C ALA A 150 19.92 10.85 -14.82
N GLN A 151 18.74 10.51 -15.36
CA GLN A 151 18.23 10.95 -16.65
C GLN A 151 16.69 10.97 -16.64
N PRO A 152 16.05 11.64 -17.61
CA PRO A 152 14.59 11.60 -17.77
C PRO A 152 14.09 10.15 -17.84
N ALA A 153 12.95 9.89 -17.19
CA ALA A 153 12.38 8.56 -17.07
C ALA A 153 12.05 7.94 -18.44
N SER A 154 11.66 8.74 -19.43
CA SER A 154 11.41 8.29 -20.81
C SER A 154 12.64 7.73 -21.52
N LYS A 155 13.84 8.13 -21.06
CA LYS A 155 15.11 7.70 -21.63
C LYS A 155 15.71 6.51 -20.90
N MET A 156 15.13 6.07 -19.77
CA MET A 156 15.63 4.92 -19.03
C MET A 156 15.51 3.65 -19.87
N SER A 157 16.66 2.99 -20.10
CA SER A 157 16.68 1.67 -20.69
C SER A 157 16.21 0.63 -19.68
N ARG A 158 15.86 -0.57 -20.17
CA ARG A 158 15.58 -1.72 -19.29
C ARG A 158 16.75 -2.00 -18.33
N ALA A 159 17.99 -1.85 -18.78
CA ALA A 159 19.18 -2.05 -17.96
C ALA A 159 19.31 -1.01 -16.85
N ASP A 160 18.89 0.25 -17.10
CA ASP A 160 18.87 1.30 -16.08
C ASP A 160 17.83 1.00 -15.00
N VAL A 161 16.62 0.58 -15.41
CA VAL A 161 15.56 0.17 -14.48
C VAL A 161 16.01 -1.01 -13.63
N GLU A 162 16.60 -2.03 -14.26
CA GLU A 162 17.14 -3.19 -13.55
C GLU A 162 18.23 -2.79 -12.55
N THR A 163 19.17 -1.95 -12.97
CA THR A 163 20.25 -1.46 -12.10
C THR A 163 19.71 -0.72 -10.88
N LEU A 164 18.70 0.14 -11.08
CA LEU A 164 18.04 0.88 -9.99
C LEU A 164 17.34 -0.08 -9.02
N LEU A 165 16.52 -1.00 -9.54
CA LEU A 165 15.71 -1.91 -8.73
C LEU A 165 16.54 -2.98 -8.01
N ARG A 166 17.75 -3.30 -8.49
CA ARG A 166 18.67 -4.23 -7.81
C ARG A 166 19.40 -3.60 -6.62
N GLN A 167 19.37 -2.28 -6.44
CA GLN A 167 19.94 -1.65 -5.25
C GLN A 167 19.18 -2.09 -3.99
N PRO A 168 19.83 -2.09 -2.81
CA PRO A 168 19.13 -2.30 -1.55
C PRO A 168 17.96 -1.31 -1.42
N ASN A 169 16.73 -1.83 -1.30
CA ASN A 169 15.48 -1.06 -1.30
C ASN A 169 15.20 -0.26 -2.59
N GLY A 170 15.77 -0.69 -3.72
CA GLY A 170 15.55 -0.07 -5.03
C GLY A 170 14.08 -0.09 -5.44
N THR A 171 13.50 1.09 -5.64
CA THR A 171 12.11 1.27 -6.06
C THR A 171 11.99 2.49 -6.97
N LEU A 172 11.05 2.42 -7.91
CA LEU A 172 10.54 3.60 -8.62
C LEU A 172 9.48 4.23 -7.71
N SER A 173 9.68 5.48 -7.31
CA SER A 173 8.77 6.21 -6.44
C SER A 173 8.44 7.57 -7.05
N PHE A 174 7.16 7.83 -7.27
CA PHE A 174 6.62 9.10 -7.72
C PHE A 174 5.75 9.67 -6.61
N ARG A 175 5.97 10.94 -6.28
CA ARG A 175 5.26 11.61 -5.19
C ARG A 175 4.81 12.98 -5.63
N LEU A 176 3.56 13.28 -5.34
CA LEU A 176 2.96 14.59 -5.38
C LEU A 176 2.62 14.97 -3.94
N GLY A 177 3.24 16.04 -3.47
CA GLY A 177 2.92 16.65 -2.17
C GLY A 177 2.28 18.01 -2.37
N VAL A 178 1.48 18.42 -1.39
CA VAL A 178 0.97 19.79 -1.28
C VAL A 178 1.74 20.52 -0.18
N LEU A 179 2.00 21.80 -0.37
CA LEU A 179 2.49 22.66 0.69
C LEU A 179 1.35 22.89 1.68
N ILE A 180 1.60 22.68 2.97
CA ILE A 180 0.61 22.94 4.02
C ILE A 180 0.76 24.41 4.45
N PRO A 181 -0.20 25.29 4.10
CA PRO A 181 -0.21 26.68 4.55
C PRO A 181 -0.61 26.77 6.04
N GLU A 182 -0.40 27.94 6.64
CA GLU A 182 -0.77 28.19 8.04
C GLU A 182 -2.28 28.03 8.28
N ASN A 183 -3.10 28.42 7.30
CA ASN A 183 -4.55 28.24 7.34
C ASN A 183 -4.98 27.04 6.48
N PRO A 184 -5.61 26.00 7.04
CA PRO A 184 -6.02 24.81 6.28
C PRO A 184 -6.95 25.08 5.08
N GLU A 185 -7.72 26.18 5.13
CA GLU A 185 -8.61 26.59 4.03
C GLU A 185 -7.85 27.05 2.77
N ASP A 186 -6.58 27.42 2.92
CA ASP A 186 -5.73 27.88 1.81
C ASP A 186 -5.03 26.72 1.09
N ILE A 187 -5.25 25.47 1.51
CA ILE A 187 -4.68 24.29 0.86
C ILE A 187 -5.19 24.22 -0.59
N LYS A 188 -4.25 24.28 -1.53
CA LYS A 188 -4.53 24.21 -2.97
C LYS A 188 -3.72 23.08 -3.63
N PRO A 189 -4.32 22.34 -4.57
CA PRO A 189 -3.62 21.36 -5.40
C PRO A 189 -2.37 21.94 -6.07
N HIS A 190 -1.32 21.14 -6.15
CA HIS A 190 -0.06 21.53 -6.79
C HIS A 190 -0.25 21.69 -8.31
N LYS A 191 0.54 22.54 -8.97
CA LYS A 191 0.48 22.74 -10.42
C LYS A 191 0.70 21.46 -11.24
N ASP A 192 1.43 20.49 -10.68
CA ASP A 192 1.71 19.19 -11.31
C ASP A 192 0.63 18.13 -11.04
N ALA A 193 -0.41 18.47 -10.25
CA ALA A 193 -1.50 17.57 -9.90
C ALA A 193 -2.21 16.98 -11.14
N PRO A 194 -2.50 17.75 -12.21
CA PRO A 194 -3.13 17.16 -13.39
C PRO A 194 -2.26 16.11 -14.11
N ALA A 195 -0.95 16.36 -14.20
CA ALA A 195 -0.03 15.41 -14.82
C ALA A 195 0.10 14.13 -13.97
N PHE A 196 0.23 14.27 -12.65
CA PHE A 196 0.28 13.12 -11.75
C PHE A 196 -1.03 12.33 -11.74
N HIS A 197 -2.17 13.02 -11.79
CA HIS A 197 -3.48 12.40 -11.91
C HIS A 197 -3.58 11.53 -13.17
N GLN A 198 -3.23 12.09 -14.33
CA GLN A 198 -3.19 11.36 -15.59
C GLN A 198 -2.30 10.11 -15.49
N PHE A 199 -1.09 10.25 -14.94
CA PHE A 199 -0.16 9.15 -14.75
C PHE A 199 -0.73 8.04 -13.86
N ALA A 200 -1.25 8.39 -12.68
CA ALA A 200 -1.77 7.44 -11.73
C ALA A 200 -3.00 6.70 -12.29
N HIS A 201 -3.91 7.40 -12.97
CA HIS A 201 -5.08 6.78 -13.59
C HIS A 201 -4.72 5.87 -14.76
N ALA A 202 -3.69 6.21 -15.56
CA ALA A 202 -3.17 5.33 -16.59
C ALA A 202 -2.61 4.03 -16.01
N VAL A 203 -1.86 4.11 -14.90
CA VAL A 203 -1.37 2.91 -14.18
C VAL A 203 -2.51 2.09 -13.58
N LEU A 204 -3.52 2.74 -12.99
CA LEU A 204 -4.69 2.05 -12.42
C LEU A 204 -5.54 1.35 -13.49
N ALA A 205 -5.58 1.87 -14.71
CA ALA A 205 -6.32 1.31 -15.84
C ALA A 205 -5.57 0.19 -16.57
N ASP A 206 -4.24 0.11 -16.43
CA ASP A 206 -3.43 -0.93 -17.07
C ASP A 206 -3.50 -2.26 -16.27
N ALA A 207 -4.34 -3.17 -16.75
CA ALA A 207 -4.51 -4.49 -16.15
C ALA A 207 -3.26 -5.39 -16.25
N ALA A 208 -2.31 -5.07 -17.13
CA ALA A 208 -1.07 -5.83 -17.29
C ALA A 208 0.00 -5.44 -16.25
N LEU A 209 -0.13 -4.28 -15.59
CA LEU A 209 0.70 -3.93 -14.44
C LEU A 209 0.25 -4.70 -13.20
N ARG A 210 1.19 -5.39 -12.53
CA ARG A 210 0.92 -6.33 -11.43
C ARG A 210 1.71 -6.09 -10.15
N GLU A 211 2.66 -5.15 -10.16
CA GLU A 211 3.47 -4.83 -8.99
C GLU A 211 3.56 -3.32 -8.78
N TYR A 212 2.56 -2.76 -8.10
CA TYR A 212 2.56 -1.35 -7.71
C TYR A 212 1.71 -1.07 -6.48
N SER A 213 1.95 0.09 -5.86
CA SER A 213 1.04 0.69 -4.89
C SER A 213 0.78 2.13 -5.31
N VAL A 214 -0.49 2.52 -5.34
CA VAL A 214 -0.97 3.88 -5.64
C VAL A 214 -1.77 4.38 -4.44
N GLN A 215 -1.54 5.62 -4.03
CA GLN A 215 -2.34 6.34 -3.05
C GLN A 215 -2.61 7.75 -3.57
N LEU A 216 -3.87 8.16 -3.58
CA LEU A 216 -4.33 9.45 -4.06
C LEU A 216 -5.28 10.05 -3.02
N ALA A 217 -5.11 11.32 -2.68
CA ALA A 217 -6.03 12.06 -1.83
C ALA A 217 -6.45 13.35 -2.53
N TYR A 218 -7.75 13.60 -2.56
CA TYR A 218 -8.40 14.70 -3.25
C TYR A 218 -9.07 15.64 -2.25
N LEU A 219 -9.11 16.92 -2.60
CA LEU A 219 -9.98 17.89 -1.93
C LEU A 219 -11.43 17.63 -2.36
N GLY A 220 -12.33 17.46 -1.38
CA GLY A 220 -13.73 17.11 -1.65
C GLY A 220 -13.94 15.63 -2.03
N SER A 221 -15.13 15.30 -2.52
CA SER A 221 -15.58 13.92 -2.74
C SER A 221 -15.29 13.34 -4.13
N ASP A 222 -14.77 14.15 -5.05
CA ASP A 222 -14.62 13.78 -6.46
C ASP A 222 -13.16 13.57 -6.87
N ALA A 223 -12.92 12.55 -7.70
CA ALA A 223 -11.58 12.17 -8.16
C ALA A 223 -11.10 12.98 -9.37
N VAL A 224 -11.23 14.31 -9.33
CA VAL A 224 -10.86 15.20 -10.44
C VAL A 224 -9.41 15.67 -10.35
N ALA A 225 -8.78 15.91 -11.49
CA ALA A 225 -7.36 16.24 -11.61
C ALA A 225 -6.99 17.50 -10.84
N GLU A 226 -7.84 18.51 -10.91
CA GLU A 226 -7.68 19.83 -10.29
C GLU A 226 -7.91 19.81 -8.78
N ALA A 227 -8.37 18.69 -8.21
CA ALA A 227 -8.60 18.51 -6.78
C ALA A 227 -7.55 17.60 -6.12
N LEU A 228 -6.63 17.00 -6.87
CA LEU A 228 -5.64 16.07 -6.32
C LEU A 228 -4.63 16.81 -5.43
N LEU A 229 -4.62 16.51 -4.13
CA LEU A 229 -3.73 17.12 -3.14
C LEU A 229 -2.45 16.32 -2.95
N ILE A 230 -2.58 15.00 -2.77
CA ILE A 230 -1.47 14.11 -2.47
C ILE A 230 -1.55 12.92 -3.42
N GLY A 231 -0.38 12.55 -3.96
CA GLY A 231 -0.23 11.39 -4.81
C GLY A 231 1.03 10.62 -4.45
N GLY A 232 0.93 9.30 -4.45
CA GLY A 232 2.04 8.39 -4.25
C GLY A 232 1.89 7.20 -5.19
N LEU A 233 2.97 6.86 -5.88
CA LEU A 233 3.04 5.66 -6.70
C LEU A 233 4.40 5.01 -6.50
N VAL A 234 4.41 3.72 -6.13
CA VAL A 234 5.64 2.97 -5.86
C VAL A 234 5.61 1.63 -6.60
N ALA A 235 6.73 1.28 -7.23
CA ALA A 235 6.93 -0.03 -7.84
C ALA A 235 8.39 -0.52 -7.70
N PRO A 236 8.61 -1.79 -7.32
CA PRO A 236 7.62 -2.73 -6.84
C PRO A 236 7.18 -2.41 -5.38
N PRO A 237 5.96 -2.76 -4.94
CA PRO A 237 5.39 -2.26 -3.70
C PRO A 237 5.92 -3.01 -2.47
N ASP A 238 5.95 -2.34 -1.32
CA ASP A 238 6.09 -3.01 -0.03
C ASP A 238 4.69 -3.40 0.47
N VAL A 239 4.46 -4.71 0.67
CA VAL A 239 3.18 -5.20 1.21
C VAL A 239 3.27 -5.17 2.73
N GLN A 240 2.47 -4.29 3.34
CA GLN A 240 2.46 -4.05 4.78
C GLN A 240 1.03 -4.01 5.32
N PHE A 241 0.86 -4.54 6.53
CA PHE A 241 -0.38 -4.48 7.30
C PHE A 241 -0.09 -3.89 8.67
N VAL A 242 -0.84 -2.88 9.08
CA VAL A 242 -0.81 -2.35 10.45
C VAL A 242 -1.91 -3.05 11.23
N LEU A 243 -1.56 -3.62 12.37
CA LEU A 243 -2.42 -4.52 13.14
C LEU A 243 -2.48 -4.10 14.61
N PRO A 244 -3.57 -4.37 15.33
CA PRO A 244 -3.77 -3.85 16.68
C PRO A 244 -2.78 -4.38 17.71
N SER A 245 -2.30 -5.61 17.52
CA SER A 245 -1.43 -6.29 18.46
C SER A 245 -0.44 -7.25 17.80
N GLU A 246 0.53 -7.74 18.58
CA GLU A 246 1.44 -8.80 18.16
C GLU A 246 0.72 -10.14 17.91
N GLU A 247 -0.35 -10.42 18.65
CA GLU A 247 -1.15 -11.62 18.44
C GLU A 247 -1.85 -11.58 17.08
N ASP A 248 -2.48 -10.46 16.73
CA ASP A 248 -3.13 -10.26 15.42
C ASP A 248 -2.12 -10.33 14.28
N ALA A 249 -0.93 -9.76 14.48
CA ALA A 249 0.17 -9.85 13.53
C ALA A 249 0.65 -11.28 13.30
N LYS A 250 0.80 -12.07 14.36
CA LYS A 250 1.15 -13.48 14.23
C LYS A 250 0.03 -14.27 13.57
N ALA A 251 -1.23 -13.99 13.88
CA ALA A 251 -2.38 -14.67 13.29
C ALA A 251 -2.44 -14.43 11.77
N LEU A 252 -2.37 -13.18 11.31
CA LEU A 252 -2.35 -12.86 9.89
C LEU A 252 -1.13 -13.46 9.19
N ALA A 253 0.06 -13.34 9.80
CA ALA A 253 1.29 -13.93 9.27
C ALA A 253 1.17 -15.44 9.05
N GLN A 254 0.57 -16.17 9.99
CA GLN A 254 0.39 -17.61 9.87
C GLN A 254 -0.54 -17.98 8.71
N VAL A 255 -1.67 -17.30 8.56
CA VAL A 255 -2.60 -17.55 7.44
C VAL A 255 -1.90 -17.26 6.11
N LEU A 256 -1.25 -16.11 6.03
CA LEU A 256 -0.54 -15.64 4.83
C LEU A 256 0.57 -16.61 4.42
N LEU A 257 1.47 -16.96 5.33
CA LEU A 257 2.58 -17.88 5.04
C LEU A 257 2.08 -19.29 4.68
N ARG A 258 1.02 -19.78 5.32
CA ARG A 258 0.39 -21.07 4.94
C ARG A 258 -0.18 -21.03 3.53
N TYR A 259 -0.86 -19.95 3.16
CA TYR A 259 -1.40 -19.79 1.82
C TYR A 259 -0.27 -19.72 0.78
N VAL A 260 0.67 -18.81 0.96
CA VAL A 260 1.77 -18.56 0.01
C VAL A 260 2.64 -19.81 -0.14
N SER A 261 2.94 -20.53 0.96
CA SER A 261 3.75 -21.76 0.89
C SER A 261 3.04 -22.94 0.20
N LYS A 262 1.71 -22.96 0.14
CA LYS A 262 0.96 -24.02 -0.54
C LYS A 262 0.64 -23.67 -1.99
N THR A 263 0.26 -22.42 -2.25
CA THR A 263 -0.29 -21.98 -3.55
C THR A 263 0.76 -21.28 -4.41
N CYS A 264 1.73 -20.58 -3.81
CA CYS A 264 2.67 -19.70 -4.50
C CYS A 264 4.10 -20.24 -4.57
N ARG A 265 4.28 -21.55 -4.39
CA ARG A 265 5.55 -22.19 -4.71
C ARG A 265 5.77 -22.11 -6.21
N ARG A 266 6.90 -21.53 -6.61
CA ARG A 266 7.37 -21.58 -7.99
C ARG A 266 7.40 -23.05 -8.45
N SER A 267 6.69 -23.34 -9.53
CA SER A 267 7.16 -24.27 -10.57
C SER A 267 8.47 -23.76 -11.15
#